data_AF-A0A5J9SKR5-F1
#
_entry.id   AF-A0A5J9SKR5-F1
#
_cell.length_a   1.000
_cell.length_b   1.000
_cell.length_c   1.000
_cell.angle_alpha   90.00
_cell.angle_beta   90.00
_cell.angle_gamma   90.00
#
_symmetry.space_group_name_H-M   'P 1'
#
loop_
_entity.id
_entity.type
_entity.pdbx_description
1 polymer ?
#
loop_
_entity_poly.entity_id
_entity_poly.type
_entity_poly.pdbx_seq_one_letter_code
_entity_poly.pdbx_strand_id
1 'polypeptide(L)'
;MGAALLPVTTSTGVKKNKSRFWMLLPVQEVLEWAFFTACWVAVTLGITAAIVFAGRSGTPIHIPSTLQPPDLTPVQEAEVESFGLGFLWLSVPQAAASAVGLLLPRRHARGRWYLALAAIVSATGVHYMSTRISLFLIAANPGNIGFDILAGGGNVLGLGFDLLGLISLLIGGPE
;
A
#
# COMPACT_ATOMS: atom_id res chain seq x y z
N MET A 1 -61.13 -36.04 26.14
CA MET A 1 -60.53 -36.21 24.80
C MET A 1 -59.50 -35.11 24.63
N GLY A 2 -58.23 -35.40 24.90
CA GLY A 2 -57.14 -34.42 24.83
C GLY A 2 -56.51 -34.43 23.44
N ALA A 3 -56.57 -33.31 22.74
CA ALA A 3 -55.86 -33.12 21.48
C ALA A 3 -54.41 -32.74 21.78
N ALA A 4 -53.49 -33.67 21.52
CA ALA A 4 -52.06 -33.41 21.58
C ALA A 4 -51.66 -32.51 20.41
N LEU A 5 -51.24 -31.28 20.70
CA LEU A 5 -50.60 -30.39 19.74
C LEU A 5 -49.11 -30.75 19.67
N LEU A 6 -48.68 -31.30 18.53
CA LEU A 6 -47.26 -31.52 18.25
C LEU A 6 -46.58 -30.17 17.90
N PRO A 7 -45.36 -29.91 18.42
CA PRO A 7 -44.61 -28.73 18.03
C PRO A 7 -43.98 -28.94 16.65
N VAL A 8 -44.34 -28.08 15.70
CA VAL A 8 -43.67 -28.00 14.39
C VAL A 8 -42.37 -27.21 14.59
N THR A 9 -41.25 -27.93 14.68
CA THR A 9 -39.90 -27.36 14.63
C THR A 9 -39.51 -27.11 13.18
N THR A 10 -39.85 -25.94 12.63
CA THR A 10 -39.20 -25.45 11.40
C THR A 10 -37.79 -24.97 11.72
N SER A 11 -36.84 -25.91 11.70
CA SER A 11 -35.42 -25.60 11.57
C SER A 11 -35.13 -25.15 10.15
N THR A 12 -35.32 -23.86 9.87
CA THR A 12 -34.74 -23.23 8.68
C THR A 12 -33.30 -22.85 9.02
N GLY A 13 -32.44 -23.86 9.04
CA GLY A 13 -30.99 -23.66 9.00
C GLY A 13 -30.63 -22.94 7.71
N VAL A 14 -30.55 -21.61 7.77
CA VAL A 14 -29.99 -20.78 6.70
C VAL A 14 -28.55 -21.25 6.51
N LYS A 15 -28.34 -22.08 5.49
CA LYS A 15 -27.03 -22.53 5.05
C LYS A 15 -26.30 -21.30 4.52
N LYS A 16 -25.59 -20.59 5.42
CA LYS A 16 -24.69 -19.48 5.08
C LYS A 16 -23.72 -20.03 4.03
N ASN A 17 -23.98 -19.69 2.77
CA ASN A 17 -23.08 -19.98 1.67
C ASN A 17 -21.75 -19.34 2.05
N LYS A 18 -20.74 -20.15 2.40
CA LYS A 18 -19.39 -19.66 2.67
C LYS A 18 -18.99 -18.88 1.41
N SER A 19 -19.00 -17.56 1.52
CA SER A 19 -18.60 -16.63 0.46
C SER A 19 -17.39 -17.23 -0.26
N ARG A 20 -17.47 -17.36 -1.59
CA ARG A 20 -16.38 -17.89 -2.43
C ARG A 20 -15.10 -17.05 -2.35
N PHE A 21 -15.12 -15.90 -1.67
CA PHE A 21 -14.03 -14.96 -1.61
C PHE A 21 -13.50 -14.83 -0.18
N TRP A 22 -12.80 -15.87 0.30
CA TRP A 22 -12.13 -15.87 1.61
C TRP A 22 -10.97 -14.85 1.72
N MET A 23 -10.61 -14.19 0.62
CA MET A 23 -9.50 -13.25 0.54
C MET A 23 -9.91 -11.77 0.55
N LEU A 24 -11.21 -11.43 0.66
CA LEU A 24 -11.59 -10.00 0.66
C LEU A 24 -11.18 -9.34 1.98
N LEU A 25 -10.44 -8.24 1.86
CA LEU A 25 -10.05 -7.40 2.97
C LEU A 25 -11.22 -6.49 3.38
N PRO A 26 -11.55 -6.38 4.68
CA PRO A 26 -12.50 -5.37 5.15
C PRO A 26 -11.92 -3.96 4.94
N VAL A 27 -12.79 -2.95 4.88
CA VAL A 27 -12.44 -1.54 4.70
C VAL A 27 -11.36 -1.08 5.70
N GLN A 28 -11.43 -1.56 6.94
CA GLN A 28 -10.43 -1.28 7.98
C GLN A 28 -9.03 -1.74 7.58
N GLU A 29 -8.88 -2.97 7.10
CA GLU A 29 -7.58 -3.56 6.73
C GLU A 29 -6.98 -2.83 5.51
N VAL A 30 -7.82 -2.42 4.55
CA VAL A 30 -7.37 -1.62 3.40
C VAL A 30 -6.83 -0.25 3.85
N LEU A 31 -7.51 0.39 4.81
CA LEU A 31 -7.07 1.64 5.39
C LEU A 31 -5.77 1.49 6.20
N GLU A 32 -5.66 0.44 7.01
CA GLU A 32 -4.44 0.14 7.79
C GLU A 32 -3.25 -0.12 6.88
N TRP A 33 -3.44 -0.90 5.81
CA TRP A 33 -2.42 -1.12 4.79
C TRP A 33 -1.96 0.19 4.13
N ALA A 34 -2.91 1.02 3.66
CA ALA A 34 -2.58 2.29 3.03
C ALA A 34 -1.90 3.28 3.98
N PHE A 35 -2.26 3.26 5.27
CA PHE A 35 -1.61 4.09 6.29
C PHE A 35 -0.18 3.59 6.60
N PHE A 36 -0.03 2.28 6.80
CA PHE A 36 1.27 1.64 7.06
C PHE A 36 2.28 1.95 5.95
N THR A 37 1.86 1.81 4.70
CA THR A 37 2.70 2.11 3.53
C THR A 37 3.06 3.59 3.46
N ALA A 38 2.14 4.51 3.79
CA ALA A 38 2.43 5.94 3.85
C ALA A 38 3.46 6.26 4.96
N CYS A 39 3.35 5.63 6.13
CA CYS A 39 4.34 5.76 7.20
C CYS A 39 5.71 5.23 6.76
N TRP A 40 5.75 4.10 6.06
CA TRP A 40 6.98 3.55 5.51
C TRP A 40 7.67 4.53 4.58
N VAL A 41 6.91 5.13 3.66
CA VAL A 41 7.40 6.19 2.75
C VAL A 41 8.01 7.37 3.53
N ALA A 42 7.31 7.87 4.55
CA ALA A 42 7.80 8.98 5.36
C ALA A 42 9.12 8.64 6.08
N VAL A 43 9.24 7.41 6.61
CA VAL A 43 10.47 6.94 7.25
C VAL A 43 11.60 6.83 6.23
N THR A 44 11.37 6.25 5.06
CA THR A 44 12.38 6.15 4.00
C THR A 44 12.87 7.54 3.58
N LEU A 45 11.97 8.50 3.34
CA LEU A 45 12.34 9.87 3.00
C LEU A 45 13.15 10.56 4.10
N GLY A 46 12.75 10.38 5.36
CA GLY A 46 13.48 10.92 6.50
C GLY A 46 14.90 10.37 6.61
N ILE A 47 15.07 9.05 6.41
CA ILE A 47 16.39 8.40 6.38
C ILE A 47 17.23 8.93 5.22
N THR A 48 16.67 9.00 4.01
CA THR A 48 17.37 9.52 2.82
C THR A 48 17.80 10.97 3.03
N ALA A 49 16.93 11.83 3.55
CA ALA A 49 17.25 13.23 3.85
C ALA A 49 18.37 13.36 4.88
N ALA A 50 18.35 12.53 5.94
CA ALA A 50 19.41 12.50 6.95
C ALA A 50 20.76 12.07 6.37
N ILE A 51 20.79 11.06 5.49
CA ILE A 51 22.00 10.61 4.80
C ILE A 51 22.56 11.73 3.92
N VAL A 52 21.72 12.37 3.10
CA VAL A 52 22.14 13.47 2.22
C VAL A 52 22.69 14.65 3.03
N PHE A 53 22.01 15.00 4.13
CA PHE A 53 22.46 16.06 5.02
C PHE A 53 23.82 15.75 5.65
N ALA A 54 24.00 14.54 6.20
CA ALA A 54 25.24 14.14 6.81
C ALA A 54 26.41 14.01 5.80
N GLY A 55 26.12 13.63 4.55
CA GLY A 55 27.11 13.64 3.46
C GLY A 55 27.56 15.06 3.08
N ARG A 56 26.63 16.03 3.09
CA ARG A 56 26.95 17.45 2.85
C ARG A 56 27.73 18.09 4.00
N SER A 57 27.54 17.63 5.24
CA SER A 57 28.30 18.12 6.40
C SER A 57 29.71 17.52 6.52
N GLY A 58 30.18 16.77 5.52
CA GLY A 58 31.51 16.17 5.52
C GLY A 58 31.67 15.04 6.54
N THR A 59 30.56 14.52 7.08
CA THR A 59 30.58 13.39 8.00
C THR A 59 30.77 12.12 7.18
N PRO A 60 31.82 11.31 7.43
CA PRO A 60 32.04 10.10 6.66
C PRO A 60 30.93 9.09 6.95
N ILE A 61 29.95 8.99 6.05
CA ILE A 61 28.94 7.93 6.08
C ILE A 61 29.44 6.79 5.20
N HIS A 62 29.67 5.64 5.82
CA HIS A 62 29.99 4.43 5.09
C HIS A 62 28.69 3.80 4.58
N ILE A 63 28.25 4.17 3.37
CA ILE A 63 27.16 3.47 2.68
C ILE A 63 27.73 2.16 2.14
N PRO A 64 27.17 0.99 2.47
CA PRO A 64 27.58 -0.28 1.88
C PRO A 64 27.57 -0.16 0.35
N SER A 65 28.57 -0.74 -0.34
CA SER A 65 28.65 -0.70 -1.81
C SER A 65 27.41 -1.30 -2.50
N THR A 66 26.71 -2.20 -1.83
CA THR A 66 25.44 -2.79 -2.27
C THR A 66 24.24 -1.83 -2.17
N LEU A 67 24.39 -0.68 -1.51
CA LEU A 67 23.36 0.35 -1.34
C LEU A 67 23.79 1.71 -1.93
N GLN A 68 24.94 1.76 -2.62
CA GLN A 68 25.34 2.97 -3.32
C GLN A 68 24.39 3.20 -4.52
N PRO A 69 23.88 4.43 -4.69
CA PRO A 69 23.11 4.79 -5.87
C PRO A 69 23.97 4.60 -7.12
N PRO A 70 23.44 3.99 -8.19
CA PRO A 70 24.14 3.95 -9.46
C PRO A 70 24.24 5.34 -10.10
N ASP A 71 25.27 5.51 -10.95
CA ASP A 71 25.37 6.69 -11.79
C ASP A 71 24.27 6.64 -12.87
N LEU A 72 23.33 7.58 -12.78
CA LEU A 72 22.24 7.72 -13.74
C LEU A 72 22.68 8.60 -14.91
N THR A 73 22.22 8.26 -16.12
CA THR A 73 22.31 9.19 -17.25
C THR A 73 21.39 10.40 -17.00
N PRO A 74 21.65 11.58 -17.62
CA PRO A 74 20.80 12.76 -17.42
C PRO A 74 19.32 12.52 -17.75
N VAL A 75 19.03 11.63 -18.72
CA VAL A 75 17.65 11.25 -19.08
C VAL A 75 17.00 10.45 -17.96
N GLN A 76 17.70 9.44 -17.41
CA GLN A 76 17.20 8.64 -16.30
C GLN A 76 17.04 9.47 -15.02
N GLU A 77 17.94 10.41 -14.77
CA GLU A 77 17.86 11.33 -13.63
C GLU A 77 16.58 12.19 -13.71
N ALA A 78 16.29 12.78 -14.86
CA ALA A 78 15.07 13.56 -15.08
C ALA A 78 13.79 12.71 -14.91
N GLU A 79 13.81 11.45 -15.37
CA GLU A 79 12.69 10.52 -15.16
C GLU A 79 12.52 10.16 -13.69
N VAL A 80 13.59 9.82 -12.98
CA VAL A 80 13.57 9.51 -11.55
C VAL A 80 13.06 10.71 -10.74
N GLU A 81 13.48 11.93 -11.08
CA GLU A 81 12.98 13.16 -10.44
C GLU A 81 11.47 13.35 -10.68
N SER A 82 11.02 13.21 -11.93
CA SER A 82 9.60 13.33 -12.29
C SER A 82 8.74 12.29 -11.55
N PHE A 83 9.17 11.03 -11.53
CA PHE A 83 8.47 9.97 -10.79
C PHE A 83 8.53 10.19 -9.28
N GLY A 84 9.66 10.68 -8.77
CA GLY A 84 9.84 11.02 -7.36
C GLY A 84 8.89 12.12 -6.90
N LEU A 85 8.71 13.16 -7.73
CA LEU A 85 7.75 14.23 -7.46
C LEU A 85 6.31 13.68 -7.43
N GLY A 86 5.93 12.84 -8.40
CA GLY A 86 4.63 12.19 -8.44
C GLY A 86 4.37 11.28 -7.22
N PHE A 87 5.39 10.52 -6.82
CA PHE A 87 5.37 9.69 -5.62
C PHE A 87 5.09 10.52 -4.36
N LEU A 88 5.78 11.67 -4.19
CA LEU A 88 5.54 12.58 -3.08
C LEU A 88 4.11 13.13 -3.08
N TRP A 89 3.65 13.60 -4.25
CA TRP A 89 2.30 14.15 -4.39
C TRP A 89 1.19 13.17 -4.05
N LEU A 90 1.38 11.87 -4.28
CA LEU A 90 0.39 10.83 -4.01
C LEU A 90 0.48 10.28 -2.57
N SER A 91 1.65 10.33 -1.94
CA SER A 91 1.82 9.89 -0.55
C SER A 91 1.02 10.75 0.45
N VAL A 92 0.86 12.06 0.19
CA VAL A 92 0.09 12.97 1.03
C VAL A 92 -1.42 12.61 1.06
N PRO A 93 -2.14 12.54 -0.07
CA PRO A 93 -3.55 12.15 -0.08
C PRO A 93 -3.75 10.71 0.40
N GLN A 94 -2.80 9.80 0.15
CA GLN A 94 -2.82 8.45 0.73
C GLN A 94 -2.83 8.50 2.25
N ALA A 95 -1.86 9.20 2.86
CA ALA A 95 -1.73 9.32 4.31
C ALA A 95 -2.96 10.00 4.92
N ALA A 96 -3.42 11.10 4.32
CA ALA A 96 -4.57 11.85 4.80
C ALA A 96 -5.86 11.02 4.73
N ALA A 97 -6.14 10.40 3.59
CA ALA A 97 -7.36 9.60 3.42
C ALA A 97 -7.39 8.38 4.33
N SER A 98 -6.26 7.67 4.46
CA SER A 98 -6.16 6.52 5.36
C SER A 98 -6.30 6.91 6.83
N ALA A 99 -5.59 7.95 7.29
CA ALA A 99 -5.70 8.44 8.66
C ALA A 99 -7.13 8.88 9.00
N VAL A 100 -7.76 9.69 8.14
CA VAL A 100 -9.15 10.15 8.36
C VAL A 100 -10.11 8.95 8.33
N GLY A 101 -9.92 7.99 7.42
CA GLY A 101 -10.76 6.81 7.32
C GLY A 101 -10.68 5.90 8.55
N LEU A 102 -9.50 5.77 9.15
CA LEU A 102 -9.27 5.01 10.40
C LEU A 102 -9.90 5.69 11.61
N LEU A 103 -9.87 7.02 11.66
CA LEU A 103 -10.46 7.80 12.76
C LEU A 103 -11.99 7.92 12.66
N LEU A 104 -12.55 7.73 11.46
CA LEU A 104 -13.98 7.89 11.25
C LEU A 104 -14.76 6.72 11.87
N PRO A 105 -15.82 6.96 12.65
CA PRO A 105 -16.62 5.90 13.26
C PRO A 105 -17.29 4.97 12.24
N ARG A 106 -17.46 3.69 12.60
CA ARG A 106 -18.08 2.66 11.72
C ARG A 106 -19.48 3.02 11.20
N ARG A 107 -20.25 3.81 11.95
CA ARG A 107 -21.56 4.31 11.49
C ARG A 107 -21.50 5.14 10.19
N HIS A 108 -20.32 5.61 9.80
CA HIS A 108 -20.06 6.31 8.54
C HIS A 108 -19.43 5.37 7.49
N ALA A 109 -19.93 4.13 7.38
CA ALA A 109 -19.40 3.08 6.49
C ALA A 109 -19.11 3.57 5.07
N ARG A 110 -20.04 4.31 4.45
CA ARG A 110 -19.84 4.90 3.10
C ARG A 110 -18.68 5.89 3.05
N GLY A 111 -18.56 6.76 4.04
CA GLY A 111 -17.45 7.73 4.11
C GLY A 111 -16.11 7.02 4.25
N ARG A 112 -16.04 6.02 5.14
CA ARG A 112 -14.85 5.17 5.32
C ARG A 112 -14.47 4.45 4.04
N TRP A 113 -15.45 3.93 3.32
CA TRP A 113 -15.23 3.25 2.05
C TRP A 113 -14.65 4.18 0.97
N TYR A 114 -15.20 5.38 0.79
CA TYR A 114 -14.64 6.36 -0.16
C TYR A 114 -13.21 6.77 0.21
N LEU A 115 -12.95 6.94 1.51
CA LEU A 115 -11.61 7.24 2.01
C LEU A 115 -10.64 6.07 1.78
N ALA A 116 -11.08 4.83 2.01
CA ALA A 116 -10.29 3.64 1.72
C ALA A 116 -9.98 3.52 0.22
N LEU A 117 -10.96 3.81 -0.64
CA LEU A 117 -10.76 3.83 -2.09
C LEU A 117 -9.75 4.90 -2.50
N ALA A 118 -9.90 6.13 -2.00
CA ALA A 118 -8.96 7.21 -2.28
C ALA A 118 -7.54 6.88 -1.78
N ALA A 119 -7.43 6.29 -0.58
CA ALA A 119 -6.17 5.89 0.01
C ALA A 119 -5.47 4.80 -0.81
N ILE A 120 -6.19 3.73 -1.19
CA ILE A 120 -5.61 2.61 -1.92
C ILE A 120 -5.27 2.97 -3.38
N VAL A 121 -6.06 3.82 -4.03
CA VAL A 121 -5.75 4.34 -5.37
C VAL A 121 -4.48 5.20 -5.32
N SER A 122 -4.36 6.05 -4.29
CA SER A 122 -3.15 6.85 -4.08
C SER A 122 -1.94 5.95 -3.80
N ALA A 123 -2.08 4.94 -2.93
CA ALA A 123 -1.04 3.96 -2.66
C ALA A 123 -0.60 3.18 -3.91
N THR A 124 -1.55 2.77 -4.76
CA THR A 124 -1.26 2.12 -6.05
C THR A 124 -0.40 3.02 -6.93
N GLY A 125 -0.76 4.31 -7.01
CA GLY A 125 0.03 5.28 -7.75
C GLY A 125 1.44 5.47 -7.17
N VAL A 126 1.56 5.56 -5.84
CA VAL A 126 2.85 5.61 -5.12
C VAL A 126 3.71 4.39 -5.45
N HIS A 127 3.19 3.17 -5.30
CA HIS A 127 3.95 1.95 -5.61
C HIS A 127 4.27 1.83 -7.09
N TYR A 128 3.40 2.29 -8.00
CA TYR A 128 3.70 2.37 -9.42
C TYR A 128 4.89 3.30 -9.70
N MET A 129 4.88 4.53 -9.17
CA MET A 129 6.00 5.47 -9.33
C MET A 129 7.30 4.92 -8.72
N SER A 130 7.22 4.32 -7.53
CA SER A 130 8.33 3.62 -6.86
C SER A 130 8.90 2.48 -7.70
N THR A 131 8.02 1.69 -8.33
CA THR A 131 8.41 0.59 -9.23
C THR A 131 9.16 1.14 -10.44
N ARG A 132 8.68 2.23 -11.04
CA ARG A 132 9.35 2.88 -12.18
C ARG A 132 10.75 3.37 -11.80
N ILE A 133 10.89 4.05 -10.67
CA ILE A 133 12.21 4.48 -10.14
C ILE A 133 13.12 3.27 -9.93
N SER A 134 12.60 2.23 -9.29
CA SER A 134 13.37 1.02 -8.99
C SER A 134 13.87 0.32 -10.25
N LEU A 135 13.05 0.27 -11.32
CA LEU A 135 13.46 -0.31 -12.60
C LEU A 135 14.62 0.46 -13.25
N PHE A 136 14.64 1.80 -13.17
CA PHE A 136 15.79 2.58 -13.64
C PHE A 136 17.06 2.30 -12.84
N LEU A 137 16.95 2.20 -11.51
CA LEU A 137 18.07 1.91 -10.64
C LEU A 137 18.63 0.49 -10.87
N ILE A 138 17.76 -0.51 -11.05
CA ILE A 138 18.15 -1.88 -11.41
C ILE A 138 18.86 -1.90 -12.77
N ALA A 139 18.28 -1.22 -13.78
CA ALA A 139 18.87 -1.14 -15.11
C ALA A 139 20.24 -0.44 -15.12
N ALA A 140 20.45 0.53 -14.23
CA ALA A 140 21.71 1.25 -14.08
C ALA A 140 22.77 0.50 -13.24
N ASN A 141 22.41 -0.59 -12.53
CA ASN A 141 23.33 -1.39 -11.72
C ASN A 141 23.19 -2.91 -11.95
N PRO A 142 23.42 -3.41 -13.18
CA PRO A 142 23.28 -4.83 -13.47
C PRO A 142 24.30 -5.65 -12.66
N GLY A 143 23.82 -6.45 -11.72
CA GLY A 143 24.65 -7.32 -10.87
C GLY A 143 24.37 -7.23 -9.37
N ASN A 144 23.60 -6.22 -8.94
CA ASN A 144 23.22 -6.07 -7.54
C ASN A 144 21.93 -6.83 -7.19
N ILE A 145 22.03 -8.16 -7.13
CA ILE A 145 20.90 -9.06 -6.86
C ILE A 145 20.17 -8.73 -5.55
N GLY A 146 20.91 -8.28 -4.52
CA GLY A 146 20.31 -7.90 -3.25
C GLY A 146 19.38 -6.69 -3.38
N PHE A 147 19.79 -5.69 -4.15
CA PHE A 147 18.96 -4.54 -4.46
C PHE A 147 17.76 -4.92 -5.32
N ASP A 148 17.95 -5.78 -6.34
CA ASP A 148 16.87 -6.25 -7.21
C ASP A 148 15.77 -6.96 -6.42
N ILE A 149 16.13 -7.84 -5.49
CA ILE A 149 15.18 -8.56 -4.64
C ILE A 149 14.47 -7.60 -3.69
N LEU A 150 15.21 -6.70 -3.04
CA LEU A 150 14.63 -5.80 -2.04
C LEU A 150 13.71 -4.76 -2.69
N ALA A 151 14.21 -4.04 -3.70
CA ALA A 151 13.46 -3.00 -4.39
C ALA A 151 12.39 -3.59 -5.30
N GLY A 152 12.72 -4.58 -6.13
CA GLY A 152 11.77 -5.24 -7.03
C GLY A 152 10.72 -6.03 -6.28
N GLY A 153 11.14 -6.91 -5.36
CA GLY A 153 10.23 -7.75 -4.57
C GLY A 153 9.29 -6.94 -3.68
N GLY A 154 9.81 -5.90 -3.01
CA GLY A 154 8.99 -5.00 -2.19
C GLY A 154 7.89 -4.31 -3.00
N ASN A 155 8.22 -3.81 -4.19
CA ASN A 155 7.25 -3.18 -5.09
C ASN A 155 6.19 -4.17 -5.59
N VAL A 156 6.57 -5.40 -5.94
CA VAL A 156 5.62 -6.44 -6.38
C VAL A 156 4.64 -6.79 -5.26
N LEU A 157 5.14 -6.98 -4.04
CA LEU A 157 4.29 -7.25 -2.88
C LEU A 157 3.35 -6.06 -2.62
N GLY A 158 3.86 -4.84 -2.66
CA GLY A 158 3.08 -3.62 -2.45
C GLY A 158 1.91 -3.51 -3.44
N LEU A 159 2.19 -3.62 -4.74
CA LEU A 159 1.16 -3.60 -5.79
C LEU A 159 0.18 -4.77 -5.67
N GLY A 160 0.64 -5.94 -5.23
CA GLY A 160 -0.22 -7.10 -4.99
C GLY A 160 -1.25 -6.84 -3.89
N PHE A 161 -0.83 -6.24 -2.78
CA PHE A 161 -1.73 -5.84 -1.71
C PHE A 161 -2.67 -4.69 -2.12
N ASP A 162 -2.19 -3.73 -2.90
CA ASP A 162 -3.04 -2.67 -3.42
C ASP A 162 -4.15 -3.19 -4.33
N LEU A 163 -3.80 -4.11 -5.24
CA LEU A 163 -4.76 -4.76 -6.11
C LEU A 163 -5.77 -5.58 -5.30
N LEU A 164 -5.31 -6.31 -4.29
CA LEU A 164 -6.19 -7.04 -3.39
C LEU A 164 -7.13 -6.08 -2.65
N GLY A 165 -6.64 -4.94 -2.17
CA GLY A 165 -7.44 -3.90 -1.52
C GLY A 165 -8.48 -3.31 -2.46
N LEU A 166 -8.10 -2.97 -3.69
CA LEU A 166 -9.03 -2.47 -4.72
C LEU A 166 -10.14 -3.48 -5.03
N ILE A 167 -9.77 -4.74 -5.30
CA ILE A 167 -10.74 -5.81 -5.56
C ILE A 167 -11.67 -5.99 -4.35
N SER A 168 -11.11 -5.93 -3.14
CA SER A 168 -11.87 -6.07 -1.89
C SER A 168 -12.89 -4.96 -1.71
N LEU A 169 -12.53 -3.70 -1.99
CA LEU A 169 -13.46 -2.57 -1.91
C LEU A 169 -14.54 -2.62 -2.99
N LEU A 170 -14.20 -3.03 -4.21
CA LEU A 170 -15.14 -3.10 -5.33
C LEU A 170 -16.18 -4.21 -5.15
N ILE A 171 -15.76 -5.37 -4.61
CA ILE A 171 -16.66 -6.51 -4.38
C ILE A 171 -17.39 -6.39 -3.05
N GLY A 172 -16.67 -5.98 -1.98
CA GLY A 172 -17.19 -5.90 -0.62
C GLY A 172 -18.09 -4.70 -0.38
N GLY A 173 -17.87 -3.59 -1.09
CA GLY A 173 -18.65 -2.37 -0.92
C GLY A 173 -18.43 -1.68 0.44
N PRO A 174 -19.24 -0.66 0.75
CA PRO A 174 -19.17 0.07 2.00
C PRO A 174 -19.74 -0.76 3.15
N GLU A 175 -18.86 -1.55 3.80
CA GLU A 175 -19.12 -2.47 4.93
C GLU A 175 -20.43 -3.26 4.88
#